data_AF-A0A918ERT8-F1
#
_entry.id   AF-A0A918ERT8-F1
#
_cell.length_a   1.000
_cell.length_b   1.000
_cell.length_c   1.000
_cell.angle_alpha   90.00
_cell.angle_beta   90.00
_cell.angle_gamma   90.00
#
_symmetry.space_group_name_H-M   'P 1'
#
loop_
_entity.id
_entity.type
_entity.pdbx_description
1 polymer ?
#
loop_
_entity_poly.entity_id
_entity_poly.type
_entity_poly.pdbx_seq_one_letter_code
_entity_poly.pdbx_strand_id
1 'polypeptide(L)'
;MTTPPGECVVLDIPQGLRLNLLGLVVEVGQVRIVADRAGLLGGLIASLTCGGGTAAAQSLEAMAQMLRSQEEQTAGADQRP
;
A
#
# COMPACT_ATOMS: atom_id res chain seq x y z
N MET A 1 7.60 -23.35 2.34
CA MET A 1 7.41 -22.67 3.64
C MET A 1 5.93 -22.45 3.81
N THR A 2 5.31 -22.97 4.87
CA THR A 2 3.86 -22.91 5.08
C THR A 2 3.52 -21.62 5.84
N THR A 3 2.69 -20.76 5.26
CA THR A 3 2.28 -19.49 5.87
C THR A 3 1.55 -19.74 7.20
N PRO A 4 1.87 -19.01 8.28
CA PRO A 4 1.14 -19.13 9.54
C PRO A 4 -0.34 -18.78 9.32
N PRO A 5 -1.30 -19.56 9.87
CA PRO A 5 -2.71 -19.23 9.78
C PRO A 5 -2.98 -17.97 10.61
N GLY A 6 -3.06 -16.82 9.92
CA GLY A 6 -3.27 -15.51 10.55
C GLY A 6 -2.65 -14.33 9.78
N GLU A 7 -1.64 -14.58 8.95
CA GLU A 7 -0.98 -13.52 8.19
C GLU A 7 -1.65 -13.29 6.83
N CYS A 8 -2.10 -12.06 6.56
CA CYS A 8 -2.51 -11.66 5.22
C CYS A 8 -1.26 -11.37 4.39
N VAL A 9 -0.80 -12.40 3.68
CA VAL A 9 0.29 -12.26 2.71
C VAL A 9 -0.27 -11.58 1.47
N VAL A 10 0.22 -10.37 1.20
CA VAL A 10 -0.24 -9.54 0.09
C VAL A 10 0.56 -9.85 -1.17
N LEU A 11 1.87 -10.04 -1.01
CA LEU A 11 2.79 -10.33 -2.08
C LEU A 11 3.93 -11.18 -1.53
N ASP A 12 4.21 -12.30 -2.19
CA ASP A 12 5.35 -13.15 -1.88
C ASP A 12 6.11 -13.44 -3.18
N ILE A 13 7.36 -13.00 -3.24
CA ILE A 13 8.27 -13.21 -4.36
C ILE A 13 9.47 -13.99 -3.81
N PRO A 14 9.35 -15.32 -3.73
CA PRO A 14 10.36 -16.15 -3.06
C PRO A 14 11.68 -16.21 -3.82
N GLN A 15 11.65 -16.07 -5.15
CA GLN A 15 12.87 -15.99 -5.98
C GLN A 15 13.49 -14.58 -5.99
N GLY A 16 12.84 -13.61 -5.35
CA GLY A 16 13.25 -12.21 -5.38
C GLY A 16 12.98 -11.49 -6.69
N LEU A 17 13.53 -10.27 -6.79
CA LEU A 17 13.33 -9.37 -7.94
C LEU A 17 14.66 -9.03 -8.58
N ARG A 18 14.74 -9.16 -9.90
CA ARG A 18 15.86 -8.65 -10.70
C ARG A 18 15.42 -7.43 -11.47
N LEU A 19 16.01 -6.28 -11.15
CA LEU A 19 15.71 -5.00 -11.78
C LEU A 19 16.88 -4.59 -12.67
N ASN A 20 16.59 -4.18 -13.91
CA ASN A 20 17.57 -3.56 -14.79
C ASN A 20 17.33 -2.05 -14.80
N LEU A 21 18.20 -1.32 -14.11
CA LEU A 21 18.14 0.13 -13.95
C LEU A 21 19.12 0.79 -14.93
N LEU A 22 18.85 0.60 -16.23
CA LEU A 22 19.58 1.26 -17.33
C LEU A 22 21.11 1.01 -17.30
N GLY A 23 21.52 -0.21 -17.01
CA GLY A 23 22.94 -0.60 -16.94
C GLY A 23 23.42 -1.00 -15.54
N LEU A 24 22.60 -0.80 -14.51
CA LEU A 24 22.80 -1.38 -13.18
C LEU A 24 21.80 -2.52 -12.96
N VAL A 25 22.30 -3.74 -12.76
CA VAL A 25 21.47 -4.89 -12.37
C VAL A 25 21.43 -4.97 -10.86
N VAL A 26 20.22 -4.87 -10.29
CA VAL A 26 19.98 -5.02 -8.85
C VAL A 26 19.20 -6.30 -8.61
N GLU A 27 19.73 -7.18 -7.77
CA GLU A 27 19.05 -8.39 -7.31
C GLU A 27 18.60 -8.18 -5.87
N VAL A 28 17.27 -8.15 -5.69
CA VAL A 28 16.64 -8.19 -4.38
C VAL A 28 16.34 -9.65 -4.10
N GLY A 29 16.75 -10.16 -2.93
CA GLY A 29 16.41 -11.51 -2.47
C GLY A 29 14.92 -11.68 -2.22
N GLN A 30 14.52 -12.62 -1.35
CA GLN A 30 13.10 -12.86 -1.06
C GLN A 30 12.39 -11.56 -0.64
N VAL A 31 11.29 -11.23 -1.34
CA VAL A 31 10.41 -10.10 -0.99
C VAL A 31 9.10 -10.67 -0.47
N ARG A 32 8.78 -10.38 0.80
CA ARG A 32 7.53 -10.80 1.42
C ARG A 32 6.85 -9.59 2.04
N ILE A 33 5.67 -9.25 1.53
CA ILE A 33 4.83 -8.17 2.06
C ILE A 33 3.67 -8.80 2.83
N VAL A 34 3.65 -8.52 4.13
CA VAL A 34 2.55 -8.88 5.03
C VAL A 34 1.82 -7.60 5.38
N ALA A 35 0.50 -7.60 5.18
CA ALA A 35 -0.32 -6.51 5.64
C ALA A 35 -0.62 -6.69 7.13
N ASP A 36 0.03 -5.88 7.96
CA ASP A 36 -0.31 -5.77 9.38
C ASP A 36 -1.66 -5.05 9.51
N ARG A 37 -2.63 -5.70 10.15
CA ARG A 37 -3.97 -5.14 10.36
C ARG A 37 -3.99 -4.02 11.41
N ALA A 38 -2.86 -3.72 12.07
CA ALA A 38 -2.78 -2.68 13.09
C ALA A 38 -2.62 -1.25 12.52
N GLY A 39 -1.98 -1.10 11.34
CA GLY A 39 -1.77 0.19 10.70
C GLY A 39 -2.85 0.52 9.66
N LEU A 40 -3.12 1.79 9.41
CA LEU A 40 -4.13 2.22 8.43
C LEU A 40 -3.88 1.62 7.03
N LEU A 41 -2.66 1.80 6.50
CA LEU A 41 -2.28 1.27 5.19
C LEU A 41 -2.32 -0.26 5.16
N GLY A 42 -1.80 -0.91 6.21
CA GLY A 42 -1.81 -2.36 6.31
C GLY A 42 -3.24 -2.93 6.41
N GLY A 43 -4.11 -2.32 7.21
CA GLY A 43 -5.53 -2.69 7.31
C GLY A 43 -6.27 -2.55 5.98
N LEU A 44 -6.08 -1.44 5.26
CA LEU A 44 -6.69 -1.24 3.94
C LEU A 44 -6.21 -2.27 2.91
N ILE A 45 -4.89 -2.47 2.81
CA ILE A 45 -4.31 -3.45 1.89
C ILE A 45 -4.85 -4.84 2.24
N ALA A 46 -4.82 -5.23 3.53
CA ALA A 46 -5.34 -6.52 3.97
C ALA A 46 -6.81 -6.73 3.62
N SER A 47 -7.67 -5.74 3.85
CA SER A 47 -9.09 -5.86 3.54
C SER A 47 -9.38 -5.91 2.03
N LEU A 48 -8.57 -5.25 1.20
CA LEU A 48 -8.71 -5.30 -0.25
C LEU A 48 -8.19 -6.63 -0.84
N THR A 49 -7.07 -7.17 -0.32
CA THR A 49 -6.40 -8.32 -0.92
C THR A 49 -6.78 -9.66 -0.28
N CYS A 50 -7.19 -9.66 0.99
CA CYS A 50 -7.49 -10.88 1.75
C CYS A 50 -8.98 -11.03 2.14
N GLY A 51 -9.88 -10.21 1.60
CA GLY A 51 -11.34 -10.33 1.76
C GLY A 51 -11.95 -9.37 2.78
N GLY A 52 -12.58 -8.33 2.26
CA GLY A 52 -13.29 -7.25 2.99
C GLY A 52 -13.61 -6.04 2.10
N GLY A 53 -13.59 -6.23 0.78
CA GLY A 53 -13.27 -5.19 -0.20
C GLY A 53 -14.26 -4.01 -0.30
N THR A 54 -15.54 -4.20 0.04
CA THR A 54 -16.53 -3.12 -0.11
C THR A 54 -16.40 -2.05 0.98
N ALA A 55 -16.23 -2.44 2.24
CA ALA A 55 -16.08 -1.49 3.35
C ALA A 55 -14.70 -0.80 3.34
N ALA A 56 -13.66 -1.53 2.93
CA ALA A 56 -12.31 -0.99 2.83
C ALA A 56 -12.12 -0.05 1.63
N ALA A 57 -12.73 -0.35 0.48
CA ALA A 57 -12.70 0.56 -0.67
C ALA A 57 -13.38 1.90 -0.36
N GLN A 58 -14.51 1.87 0.35
CA GLN A 58 -15.19 3.10 0.79
C GLN A 58 -14.34 3.92 1.76
N SER A 59 -13.65 3.25 2.70
CA SER A 59 -12.74 3.92 3.63
C SER A 59 -11.55 4.56 2.90
N LEU A 60 -10.99 3.87 1.91
CA LEU A 60 -9.90 4.40 1.07
C LEU A 60 -10.35 5.61 0.25
N GLU A 61 -11.53 5.56 -0.37
CA GLU A 61 -12.06 6.68 -1.15
C GLU A 61 -12.30 7.91 -0.26
N ALA A 62 -12.85 7.71 0.95
CA ALA A 62 -13.04 8.79 1.92
C ALA A 62 -11.71 9.44 2.33
N MET A 63 -10.65 8.64 2.52
CA MET A 63 -9.31 9.16 2.80
C MET A 63 -8.70 9.90 1.60
N ALA A 64 -8.85 9.36 0.39
CA ALA A 64 -8.39 10.00 -0.83
C ALA A 64 -9.09 11.35 -1.06
N GLN A 65 -10.38 11.46 -0.70
CA GLN A 65 -11.10 12.73 -0.72
C GLN A 65 -10.53 13.73 0.30
N MET A 66 -10.34 13.31 1.56
CA MET A 66 -9.75 14.18 2.58
C MET A 66 -8.34 14.68 2.21
N LEU A 67 -7.51 13.84 1.60
CA LEU A 67 -6.17 14.24 1.16
C LEU A 67 -6.24 15.29 0.05
N ARG A 68 -7.05 15.06 -0.99
CA ARG A 68 -7.29 16.05 -2.06
C ARG A 68 -7.77 17.38 -1.51
N SER A 69 -8.72 17.35 -0.57
CA SER A 69 -9.24 18.57 0.08
C SER A 69 -8.19 19.33 0.88
N GLN A 70 -7.19 18.65 1.46
CA GLN A 70 -6.09 19.29 2.18
C GLN A 70 -5.05 19.90 1.22
N GLU A 71 -4.79 19.25 0.09
CA GLU A 71 -3.93 19.77 -0.97
C GLU A 71 -4.52 21.07 -1.55
N GLU A 72 -5.82 21.11 -1.80
CA GLU A 72 -6.53 22.29 -2.31
C GLU A 72 -6.52 23.47 -1.31
N GLN A 73 -6.67 23.19 -0.02
CA GLN A 73 -6.55 24.20 1.05
C GLN A 73 -5.14 24.78 1.16
N THR A 74 -4.12 23.95 0.96
CA THR A 74 -2.72 24.39 0.98
C THR A 74 -2.37 25.21 -0.27
N ALA A 75 -2.88 24.83 -1.44
CA ALA A 75 -2.68 25.56 -2.69
C ALA A 75 -3.42 26.91 -2.74
N GLY A 76 -4.57 27.03 -2.06
CA GLY A 76 -5.32 28.29 -1.95
C GLY A 76 -4.71 29.32 -1.00
N ALA A 77 -3.85 28.89 -0.06
CA ALA A 77 -3.17 29.80 0.88
C ALA A 77 -2.00 30.57 0.25
N ASP A 78 -1.41 30.06 -0.84
CA ASP A 78 -0.29 30.67 -1.57
C ASP A 78 -0.74 31.79 -2.54
N GLN A 79 -2.06 31.96 -2.76
CA GLN A 79 -2.64 32.93 -3.71
C GLN A 79 -3.28 34.15 -3.05
N ARG A 80 -2.94 34.47 -1.79
CA ARG A 80 -3.38 35.71 -1.15
C ARG A 80 -2.44 36.86 -1.54
N PRO A 81 -2.91 37.91 -2.25
CA PRO A 81 -2.09 39.06 -2.65
C PRO A 81 -1.64 39.90 -1.44
#